data_AF-A0A7Y5JKD1-F1
#
_entry.id   AF-A0A7Y5JKD1-F1
#
_cell.length_a   1.000
_cell.length_b   1.000
_cell.length_c   1.000
_cell.angle_alpha   90.00
_cell.angle_beta   90.00
_cell.angle_gamma   90.00
#
_symmetry.space_group_name_H-M   'P 1'
#
loop_
_entity.id
_entity.type
_entity.pdbx_description
1 polymer ?
#
loop_
_entity_poly.entity_id
_entity_poly.type
_entity_poly.pdbx_seq_one_letter_code
_entity_poly.pdbx_strand_id
1 'polypeptide(L)'
;MFSSIRALVPALLGGLLLAACQSYSPRPLDDAAHDRAWHARSVNGAGVREFAAALSQRDARPRRYDPSDGLDLEEAEVVALFFNAGLRRARLEAGAALAGARHAGEWENPELNVSAGVILASIAQPWMASAGLEFTVPISGRKGVERDLAFAEHEVKWREVLAQEWAVIVDLRKLWREQAALNERVLLLEAHSAGLSDVGRRAADLALASELARTDARLFEIELLQSRIELEDLRAQSRGV
;
A
#
# COMPACT_ATOMS: atom_id res chain seq x y z
N MET A 1 -35.93 45.95 -33.11
CA MET A 1 -34.79 45.48 -32.28
C MET A 1 -35.14 44.36 -31.28
N PHE A 2 -36.42 44.10 -30.95
CA PHE A 2 -36.84 43.06 -29.98
C PHE A 2 -37.06 41.64 -30.56
N SER A 3 -36.96 41.45 -31.89
CA SER A 3 -37.20 40.15 -32.53
C SER A 3 -36.01 39.20 -32.41
N SER A 4 -34.78 39.72 -32.41
CA SER A 4 -33.55 38.92 -32.32
C SER A 4 -33.30 38.32 -30.93
N ILE A 5 -33.88 38.90 -29.87
CA ILE A 5 -33.75 38.41 -28.48
C ILE A 5 -34.65 37.18 -28.25
N ARG A 6 -35.81 37.08 -28.94
CA ARG A 6 -36.76 35.97 -28.80
C ARG A 6 -36.24 34.62 -29.31
N ALA A 7 -35.32 34.62 -30.28
CA ALA A 7 -34.71 33.40 -30.81
C ALA A 7 -33.47 32.96 -30.01
N LEU A 8 -32.84 33.87 -29.26
CA LEU A 8 -31.59 33.62 -28.57
C LEU A 8 -31.79 32.82 -27.27
N VAL A 9 -32.89 33.04 -26.56
CA VAL A 9 -33.24 32.35 -25.30
C VAL A 9 -33.50 30.84 -25.49
N PRO A 10 -34.33 30.36 -26.43
CA PRO A 10 -34.53 28.92 -26.61
C PRO A 10 -33.27 28.20 -27.10
N ALA A 11 -32.44 28.86 -27.91
CA ALA A 11 -31.16 28.32 -28.36
C ALA A 11 -30.15 28.16 -27.20
N LEU A 12 -30.11 29.12 -26.27
CA LEU A 12 -29.25 29.07 -25.08
C LEU A 12 -29.72 28.00 -24.08
N LEU A 13 -31.04 27.85 -23.90
CA LEU A 13 -31.63 26.81 -23.05
C LEU A 13 -31.41 25.40 -23.60
N GLY A 14 -31.53 25.22 -24.92
CA GLY A 14 -31.24 23.96 -25.60
C GLY A 14 -29.76 23.56 -25.51
N GLY A 15 -28.85 24.55 -25.57
CA GLY A 15 -27.41 24.33 -25.36
C GLY A 15 -27.06 23.89 -23.94
N LEU A 16 -27.70 24.47 -22.92
CA LEU A 16 -27.50 24.08 -21.52
C LEU A 16 -27.99 22.65 -21.22
N LEU A 17 -29.13 22.24 -21.80
CA LEU A 17 -29.70 20.91 -21.61
C LEU A 17 -28.82 19.81 -22.24
N LEU A 18 -28.16 20.10 -23.36
CA LEU A 18 -27.22 19.17 -24.00
C LEU A 18 -25.88 19.05 -23.24
N ALA A 19 -25.48 20.09 -22.51
CA ALA A 19 -24.27 20.08 -21.67
C ALA A 19 -24.47 19.38 -20.31
N ALA A 20 -25.72 19.16 -19.88
CA ALA A 20 -26.05 18.49 -18.61
C ALA A 20 -26.03 16.95 -18.70
N CYS A 21 -25.96 16.38 -19.90
CA CYS A 21 -25.78 14.93 -20.08
C CYS A 21 -24.32 14.55 -19.79
N GLN A 22 -23.99 14.25 -18.52
CA GLN A 22 -22.76 13.51 -18.24
C GLN A 22 -22.84 12.13 -18.91
N SER A 23 -22.05 11.94 -19.96
CA SER A 23 -21.91 10.63 -20.60
C SER A 23 -21.10 9.71 -19.70
N TYR A 24 -21.73 8.67 -19.18
CA TYR A 24 -21.03 7.58 -18.50
C TYR A 24 -20.27 6.74 -19.53
N SER A 25 -18.94 6.70 -19.44
CA SER A 25 -18.14 5.73 -20.17
C SER A 25 -17.76 4.61 -19.21
N PRO A 26 -18.21 3.36 -19.44
CA PRO A 26 -17.75 2.22 -18.66
C PRO A 26 -16.22 2.14 -18.75
N ARG A 27 -15.55 2.08 -17.60
CA ARG A 27 -14.13 1.72 -17.49
C ARG A 27 -14.04 0.39 -16.76
N PRO A 28 -14.26 -0.74 -17.46
CA PRO A 28 -14.12 -2.05 -16.85
C PRO A 28 -12.69 -2.26 -16.36
N LEU A 29 -12.53 -3.08 -15.33
CA LEU A 29 -11.22 -3.47 -14.83
C LEU A 29 -10.53 -4.35 -15.90
N ASP A 30 -9.29 -4.01 -16.26
CA ASP A 30 -8.47 -4.82 -17.16
C ASP A 30 -7.61 -5.78 -16.33
N ASP A 31 -8.13 -6.98 -16.10
CA ASP A 31 -7.48 -8.01 -15.30
C ASP A 31 -6.14 -8.45 -15.90
N ALA A 32 -6.03 -8.49 -17.24
CA ALA A 32 -4.81 -8.89 -17.91
C ALA A 32 -3.71 -7.82 -17.78
N ALA A 33 -4.07 -6.54 -17.82
CA ALA A 33 -3.13 -5.47 -17.51
C ALA A 33 -2.72 -5.49 -16.03
N HIS A 34 -3.65 -5.78 -15.12
CA HIS A 34 -3.34 -5.91 -13.68
C HIS A 34 -2.35 -7.04 -13.41
N ASP A 35 -2.57 -8.21 -14.00
CA ASP A 35 -1.69 -9.38 -13.86
C ASP A 35 -0.28 -9.10 -14.38
N ARG A 36 -0.17 -8.51 -15.59
CA ARG A 36 1.12 -8.07 -16.14
C ARG A 36 1.83 -7.07 -15.22
N ALA A 37 1.09 -6.10 -14.69
CA ALA A 37 1.65 -5.12 -13.76
C ALA A 37 2.09 -5.77 -12.43
N TRP A 38 1.35 -6.77 -11.95
CA TRP A 38 1.69 -7.51 -10.74
C TRP A 38 3.02 -8.25 -10.89
N HIS A 39 3.20 -8.97 -12.01
CA HIS A 39 4.40 -9.71 -12.35
C HIS A 39 5.60 -8.84 -12.71
N ALA A 40 5.37 -7.63 -13.23
CA ALA A 40 6.43 -6.68 -13.56
C ALA A 40 7.03 -5.96 -12.34
N ARG A 41 6.50 -6.17 -11.12
CA ARG A 41 7.03 -5.51 -9.92
C ARG A 41 8.42 -6.01 -9.58
N SER A 42 9.29 -5.05 -9.34
CA SER A 42 10.69 -5.28 -9.02
C SER A 42 11.15 -4.24 -8.02
N VAL A 43 12.12 -4.60 -7.18
CA VAL A 43 12.89 -3.66 -6.35
C VAL A 43 13.63 -2.63 -7.22
N ASN A 44 13.93 -2.99 -8.47
CA ASN A 44 14.48 -2.09 -9.48
C ASN A 44 13.41 -1.33 -10.27
N GLY A 45 12.16 -1.28 -9.81
CA GLY A 45 11.08 -0.54 -10.46
C GLY A 45 11.21 0.98 -10.30
N ALA A 46 10.71 1.75 -11.26
CA ALA A 46 10.68 3.22 -11.15
C ALA A 46 9.84 3.69 -9.96
N GLY A 47 8.68 3.06 -9.71
CA GLY A 47 7.78 3.46 -8.64
C GLY A 47 8.38 3.37 -7.23
N VAL A 48 9.18 2.34 -6.93
CA VAL A 48 9.84 2.23 -5.61
C VAL A 48 10.98 3.25 -5.47
N ARG A 49 11.71 3.55 -6.56
CA ARG A 49 12.73 4.61 -6.57
C ARG A 49 12.13 6.00 -6.36
N GLU A 50 11.01 6.29 -7.01
CA GLU A 50 10.27 7.55 -6.82
C GLU A 50 9.75 7.67 -5.40
N PHE A 51 9.22 6.59 -4.83
CA PHE A 51 8.79 6.55 -3.43
C PHE A 51 9.96 6.77 -2.47
N ALA A 52 11.11 6.12 -2.71
CA ALA A 52 12.32 6.31 -1.93
C ALA A 52 12.78 7.78 -1.96
N ALA A 53 12.82 8.39 -3.14
CA ALA A 53 13.19 9.79 -3.32
C ALA A 53 12.23 10.73 -2.57
N ALA A 54 10.92 10.45 -2.59
CA ALA A 54 9.93 11.22 -1.84
C ALA A 54 10.09 11.09 -0.33
N LEU A 55 10.46 9.90 0.16
CA LEU A 55 10.74 9.67 1.58
C LEU A 55 12.01 10.41 2.01
N SER A 56 13.08 10.31 1.22
CA SER A 56 14.36 10.98 1.51
C SER A 56 14.27 12.50 1.55
N GLN A 57 13.30 13.11 0.85
CA GLN A 57 13.04 14.55 0.94
C GLN A 57 12.38 14.98 2.25
N ARG A 58 11.73 14.05 2.96
CA ARG A 58 10.99 14.30 4.20
C ARG A 58 11.77 13.92 5.44
N ASP A 59 12.72 13.00 5.30
CA ASP A 59 13.59 12.57 6.39
C ASP A 59 14.72 13.59 6.66
N ALA A 60 15.05 13.76 7.94
CA ALA A 60 16.18 14.60 8.36
C ALA A 60 17.54 14.06 7.89
N ARG A 61 17.61 12.76 7.60
CA ARG A 61 18.78 12.09 7.04
C ARG A 61 18.39 11.50 5.68
N PRO A 62 18.92 12.03 4.56
CA PRO A 62 18.61 11.50 3.23
C PRO A 62 19.08 10.04 3.14
N ARG A 63 18.18 9.15 2.75
CA ARG A 63 18.50 7.75 2.46
C ARG A 63 18.85 7.61 0.99
N ARG A 64 19.94 6.90 0.68
CA ARG A 64 20.26 6.48 -0.69
C ARG A 64 19.58 5.13 -0.92
N TYR A 65 18.90 4.98 -2.05
CA TYR A 65 18.27 3.73 -2.45
C TYR A 65 18.91 3.25 -3.75
N ASP A 66 19.67 2.17 -3.67
CA ASP A 66 20.46 1.56 -4.72
C ASP A 66 20.44 0.03 -4.59
N PRO A 67 19.35 -0.64 -5.03
CA PRO A 67 19.16 -2.08 -4.82
C PRO A 67 20.03 -2.96 -5.76
N SER A 68 21.10 -2.41 -6.34
CA SER A 68 21.93 -3.09 -7.33
C SER A 68 23.03 -3.96 -6.73
N ASP A 69 23.44 -3.69 -5.49
CA ASP A 69 24.46 -4.45 -4.74
C ASP A 69 23.87 -5.38 -3.67
N GLY A 70 22.54 -5.39 -3.55
CA GLY A 70 21.81 -6.11 -2.52
C GLY A 70 20.70 -5.23 -1.98
N LEU A 71 20.11 -5.64 -0.85
CA LEU A 71 19.34 -4.73 -0.03
C LEU A 71 20.07 -4.62 1.30
N ASP A 72 20.36 -3.40 1.73
CA ASP A 72 20.63 -3.15 3.14
C ASP A 72 19.31 -3.02 3.93
N LEU A 73 19.41 -2.85 5.25
CA LEU A 73 18.23 -2.72 6.11
C LEU A 73 17.40 -1.46 5.80
N GLU A 74 18.06 -0.34 5.49
CA GLU A 74 17.36 0.93 5.21
C GLU A 74 16.60 0.84 3.88
N GLU A 75 17.17 0.17 2.89
CA GLU A 75 16.56 -0.09 1.59
C GLU A 75 15.44 -1.13 1.70
N ALA A 76 15.62 -2.17 2.51
CA ALA A 76 14.60 -3.16 2.79
C ALA A 76 13.36 -2.52 3.45
N GLU A 77 13.53 -1.51 4.31
CA GLU A 77 12.41 -0.74 4.87
C GLU A 77 11.60 -0.03 3.77
N VAL A 78 12.27 0.59 2.81
CA VAL A 78 11.61 1.25 1.67
C VAL A 78 10.82 0.24 0.86
N VAL A 79 11.42 -0.91 0.54
CA VAL A 79 10.78 -1.99 -0.20
C VAL A 79 9.55 -2.51 0.55
N ALA A 80 9.68 -2.76 1.86
CA ALA A 80 8.58 -3.23 2.69
C ALA A 80 7.42 -2.22 2.74
N LEU A 81 7.71 -0.94 2.99
CA LEU A 81 6.70 0.11 3.03
C LEU A 81 5.97 0.28 1.69
N PHE A 82 6.68 0.10 0.57
CA PHE A 82 6.13 0.26 -0.77
C PHE A 82 5.27 -0.94 -1.21
N PHE A 83 5.78 -2.16 -1.03
CA PHE A 83 5.14 -3.37 -1.56
C PHE A 83 4.15 -4.05 -0.60
N ASN A 84 4.16 -3.73 0.70
CA ASN A 84 3.23 -4.32 1.65
C ASN A 84 1.76 -4.07 1.23
N ALA A 85 1.03 -5.15 0.94
CA ALA A 85 -0.33 -5.08 0.44
C ALA A 85 -1.31 -4.48 1.46
N GLY A 86 -1.12 -4.77 2.75
CA GLY A 86 -1.91 -4.21 3.84
C GLY A 86 -1.77 -2.69 3.92
N LEU A 87 -0.53 -2.17 3.90
CA LEU A 87 -0.28 -0.73 3.91
C LEU A 87 -0.86 -0.02 2.70
N ARG A 88 -0.72 -0.60 1.49
CA ARG A 88 -1.32 -0.02 0.28
C ARG A 88 -2.83 0.06 0.40
N ARG A 89 -3.48 -0.99 0.90
CA ARG A 89 -4.93 -1.00 1.15
C ARG A 89 -5.32 0.05 2.18
N ALA A 90 -4.62 0.12 3.31
CA ALA A 90 -4.92 1.09 4.37
C ALA A 90 -4.78 2.54 3.89
N ARG A 91 -3.74 2.85 3.09
CA ARG A 91 -3.56 4.17 2.45
C ARG A 91 -4.68 4.50 1.48
N LEU A 92 -5.17 3.52 0.70
CA LEU A 92 -6.30 3.71 -0.21
C LEU A 92 -7.60 3.96 0.55
N GLU A 93 -7.85 3.21 1.63
CA GLU A 93 -9.02 3.41 2.50
C GLU A 93 -9.00 4.79 3.17
N ALA A 94 -7.83 5.26 3.63
CA ALA A 94 -7.68 6.63 4.11
C ALA A 94 -7.93 7.67 3.01
N GLY A 95 -7.44 7.44 1.78
CA GLY A 95 -7.73 8.30 0.64
C GLY A 95 -9.22 8.35 0.28
N ALA A 96 -9.93 7.23 0.36
CA ALA A 96 -11.38 7.17 0.18
C ALA A 96 -12.13 7.94 1.28
N ALA A 97 -11.68 7.84 2.54
CA ALA A 97 -12.23 8.62 3.65
C ALA A 97 -12.03 10.14 3.43
N LEU A 98 -10.87 10.57 2.90
CA LEU A 98 -10.65 11.98 2.54
C LEU A 98 -11.59 12.45 1.43
N ALA A 99 -11.78 11.62 0.40
CA ALA A 99 -12.72 11.93 -0.68
C ALA A 99 -14.15 12.06 -0.12
N GLY A 100 -14.58 11.14 0.74
CA GLY A 100 -15.85 11.22 1.45
C GLY A 100 -15.98 12.50 2.28
N ALA A 101 -14.95 12.86 3.05
CA ALA A 101 -14.93 14.06 3.87
C ALA A 101 -15.03 15.37 3.05
N ARG A 102 -14.47 15.41 1.83
CA ARG A 102 -14.59 16.56 0.92
C ARG A 102 -16.02 16.79 0.44
N HIS A 103 -16.81 15.73 0.33
CA HIS A 103 -18.21 15.79 -0.10
C HIS A 103 -19.20 15.75 1.09
N ALA A 104 -18.70 15.55 2.31
CA ALA A 104 -19.51 15.59 3.51
C ALA A 104 -20.04 17.00 3.77
N GLY A 105 -21.29 17.09 4.21
CA GLY A 105 -21.93 18.38 4.45
C GLY A 105 -22.34 19.15 3.19
N GLU A 106 -22.27 18.54 2.00
CA GLU A 106 -22.83 19.12 0.78
C GLU A 106 -24.35 19.30 0.92
N TRP A 107 -24.85 20.31 0.22
CA TRP A 107 -26.29 20.57 0.14
C TRP A 107 -26.93 19.51 -0.75
N GLU A 108 -28.19 19.23 -0.49
CA GLU A 108 -28.98 18.44 -1.43
C GLU A 108 -29.01 19.14 -2.79
N ASN A 109 -28.94 18.35 -3.85
CA ASN A 109 -28.97 18.89 -5.20
C ASN A 109 -30.29 19.63 -5.42
N PRO A 110 -30.26 20.83 -6.02
CA PRO A 110 -31.49 21.54 -6.32
C PRO A 110 -32.31 20.79 -7.38
N GLU A 111 -33.62 20.78 -7.21
CA GLU A 111 -34.55 20.16 -8.14
C GLU A 111 -35.14 21.23 -9.08
N LEU A 112 -35.01 21.01 -10.39
CA LEU A 112 -35.62 21.85 -11.42
C LEU A 112 -36.92 21.20 -11.90
N ASN A 113 -38.03 21.83 -11.56
CA ASN A 113 -39.37 21.35 -11.86
C ASN A 113 -39.92 22.17 -13.04
N VAL A 114 -40.16 21.52 -14.19
CA VAL A 114 -40.79 22.16 -15.36
C VAL A 114 -42.13 21.50 -15.61
N SER A 115 -43.20 22.29 -15.55
CA SER A 115 -44.58 21.81 -15.69
C SER A 115 -45.31 22.62 -16.76
N ALA A 116 -46.11 21.95 -17.57
CA ALA A 116 -47.00 22.57 -18.54
C ALA A 116 -48.38 21.93 -18.46
N GLY A 117 -49.43 22.73 -18.52
CA GLY A 117 -50.81 22.28 -18.40
C GLY A 117 -51.77 23.14 -19.22
N VAL A 118 -53.00 22.65 -19.36
CA VAL A 118 -54.09 23.37 -20.02
C VAL A 118 -55.22 23.59 -19.02
N ILE A 119 -55.60 24.84 -18.82
CA ILE A 119 -56.76 25.29 -18.06
C ILE A 119 -58.01 24.92 -18.85
N LEU A 120 -58.85 24.07 -18.28
CA LEU A 120 -60.06 23.54 -18.92
C LEU A 120 -61.23 24.54 -18.96
N ALA A 121 -61.13 25.66 -18.24
CA ALA A 121 -62.10 26.74 -18.30
C ALA A 121 -62.01 27.48 -19.65
N SER A 122 -63.14 27.99 -20.15
CA SER A 122 -63.19 28.72 -21.43
C SER A 122 -62.57 30.12 -21.27
N ILE A 123 -61.25 30.18 -21.39
CA ILE A 123 -60.45 31.42 -21.34
C ILE A 123 -59.63 31.58 -22.61
N ALA A 124 -59.31 32.82 -22.98
CA ALA A 124 -58.62 33.15 -24.22
C ALA A 124 -57.19 32.55 -24.34
N GLN A 125 -56.53 32.26 -23.21
CA GLN A 125 -55.19 31.67 -23.15
C GLN A 125 -55.19 30.49 -22.17
N PRO A 126 -55.54 29.27 -22.63
CA PRO A 126 -55.73 28.14 -21.74
C PRO A 126 -54.42 27.42 -21.38
N TRP A 127 -53.28 27.73 -21.98
CA TRP A 127 -52.02 27.07 -21.64
C TRP A 127 -51.31 27.78 -20.48
N MET A 128 -50.75 26.99 -19.56
CA MET A 128 -49.90 27.45 -18.47
C MET A 128 -48.60 26.66 -18.50
N ALA A 129 -47.47 27.35 -18.37
CA ALA A 129 -46.17 26.74 -18.18
C ALA A 129 -45.51 27.38 -16.96
N SER A 130 -44.91 26.56 -16.09
CA SER A 130 -44.14 26.99 -14.94
C SER A 130 -42.80 26.26 -14.88
N ALA A 131 -41.80 26.96 -14.39
CA ALA A 131 -40.52 26.40 -14.00
C ALA A 131 -40.24 26.85 -12.56
N GLY A 132 -39.87 25.91 -11.70
CA GLY A 132 -39.51 26.16 -10.31
C GLY A 132 -38.16 25.53 -9.99
N LEU A 133 -37.37 26.22 -9.17
CA LEU A 133 -36.16 25.68 -8.57
C LEU A 133 -36.44 25.44 -7.09
N GLU A 134 -36.32 24.20 -6.65
CA GLU A 134 -36.51 23.78 -5.27
C GLU A 134 -35.15 23.40 -4.66
N PHE A 135 -34.84 23.93 -3.48
CA PHE A 135 -33.64 23.56 -2.73
C PHE A 135 -33.84 23.83 -1.24
N THR A 136 -33.20 23.02 -0.42
CA THR A 136 -33.25 23.14 1.05
C THR A 136 -32.12 24.03 1.54
N VAL A 137 -32.45 25.10 2.30
CA VAL A 137 -31.44 25.93 2.98
C VAL A 137 -31.19 25.38 4.39
N PRO A 138 -29.99 24.82 4.68
CA PRO A 138 -29.69 24.27 6.00
C PRO A 138 -29.40 25.38 7.01
N ILE A 139 -30.39 25.72 7.84
CA ILE A 139 -30.28 26.78 8.86
C ILE A 139 -29.63 26.34 10.19
N SER A 140 -29.50 25.04 10.42
CA SER A 140 -29.11 24.48 11.73
C SER A 140 -27.60 24.31 11.93
N GLY A 141 -26.77 24.60 10.93
CA GLY A 141 -25.32 24.37 10.98
C GLY A 141 -24.90 22.89 10.98
N ARG A 142 -25.85 21.94 11.02
CA ARG A 142 -25.60 20.49 11.08
C ARG A 142 -24.65 19.99 9.98
N LYS A 143 -24.79 20.51 8.77
CA LYS A 143 -23.92 20.18 7.63
C LYS A 143 -22.45 20.54 7.86
N GLY A 144 -22.18 21.62 8.61
CA GLY A 144 -20.81 21.96 9.03
C GLY A 144 -20.23 20.93 10.00
N VAL A 145 -21.01 20.53 11.01
CA VAL A 145 -20.60 19.50 11.98
C VAL A 145 -20.40 18.13 11.31
N GLU A 146 -21.25 17.77 10.35
CA GLU A 146 -21.13 16.55 9.55
C GLU A 146 -19.80 16.53 8.78
N ARG A 147 -19.43 17.66 8.16
CA ARG A 147 -18.13 17.82 7.51
C ARG A 147 -16.98 17.69 8.49
N ASP A 148 -17.04 18.39 9.63
CA ASP A 148 -15.97 18.37 10.64
C ASP A 148 -15.75 16.95 11.20
N LEU A 149 -16.84 16.22 11.45
CA LEU A 149 -16.79 14.81 11.84
C LEU A 149 -16.09 13.96 10.78
N ALA A 150 -16.46 14.09 9.51
CA ALA A 150 -15.86 13.30 8.44
C ALA A 150 -14.35 13.58 8.28
N PHE A 151 -13.92 14.84 8.44
CA PHE A 151 -12.49 15.17 8.47
C PHE A 151 -11.79 14.58 9.70
N ALA A 152 -12.41 14.60 10.87
CA ALA A 152 -11.86 13.98 12.07
C ALA A 152 -11.72 12.45 11.93
N GLU A 153 -12.69 11.79 11.31
CA GLU A 153 -12.64 10.34 11.02
C GLU A 153 -11.54 10.01 10.01
N HIS A 154 -11.37 10.81 8.95
CA HIS A 154 -10.23 10.70 8.03
C HIS A 154 -8.89 10.82 8.78
N GLU A 155 -8.78 11.79 9.68
CA GLU A 155 -7.59 12.03 10.49
C GLU A 155 -7.25 10.84 11.40
N VAL A 156 -8.25 10.13 11.92
CA VAL A 156 -8.06 8.87 12.65
C VAL A 156 -7.51 7.79 11.70
N LYS A 157 -8.14 7.61 10.54
CA LYS A 157 -7.69 6.62 9.53
C LYS A 157 -6.25 6.86 9.08
N TRP A 158 -5.87 8.12 8.88
CA TRP A 158 -4.49 8.46 8.53
C TRP A 158 -3.49 8.11 9.65
N ARG A 159 -3.85 8.34 10.92
CA ARG A 159 -3.02 7.93 12.07
C ARG A 159 -2.89 6.41 12.18
N GLU A 160 -3.96 5.67 11.89
CA GLU A 160 -3.93 4.20 11.84
C GLU A 160 -2.93 3.70 10.77
N VAL A 161 -2.90 4.33 9.59
CA VAL A 161 -1.91 4.02 8.54
C VAL A 161 -0.49 4.23 9.06
N LEU A 162 -0.20 5.38 9.69
CA LEU A 162 1.13 5.66 10.24
C LEU A 162 1.55 4.63 11.30
N ALA A 163 0.63 4.24 12.18
CA ALA A 163 0.91 3.21 13.18
C ALA A 163 1.24 1.85 12.52
N GLN A 164 0.52 1.48 11.46
CA GLN A 164 0.80 0.26 10.70
C GLN A 164 2.15 0.33 9.97
N GLU A 165 2.51 1.48 9.38
CA GLU A 165 3.82 1.68 8.74
C GLU A 165 4.95 1.46 9.73
N TRP A 166 4.83 2.02 10.93
CA TRP A 166 5.79 1.81 12.02
C TRP A 166 5.86 0.35 12.47
N ALA A 167 4.72 -0.33 12.61
CA ALA A 167 4.70 -1.75 12.95
C ALA A 167 5.45 -2.60 11.92
N VAL A 168 5.21 -2.36 10.62
CA VAL A 168 5.92 -3.05 9.53
C VAL A 168 7.44 -2.83 9.61
N ILE A 169 7.89 -1.61 9.89
CA ILE A 169 9.34 -1.34 10.08
C ILE A 169 9.90 -2.09 11.28
N VAL A 170 9.20 -2.07 12.42
CA VAL A 170 9.65 -2.75 13.65
C VAL A 170 9.75 -4.26 13.44
N ASP A 171 8.74 -4.86 12.81
CA ASP A 171 8.72 -6.28 12.50
C ASP A 171 9.83 -6.66 11.53
N LEU A 172 10.03 -5.87 10.46
CA LEU A 172 11.14 -6.06 9.52
C LEU A 172 12.49 -6.01 10.25
N ARG A 173 12.73 -5.00 11.07
CA ARG A 173 13.99 -4.86 11.82
C ARG A 173 14.23 -6.02 12.79
N LYS A 174 13.17 -6.61 13.34
CA LYS A 174 13.26 -7.80 14.20
C LYS A 174 13.70 -9.00 13.36
N LEU A 175 12.96 -9.31 12.29
CA LEU A 175 13.26 -10.43 11.40
C LEU A 175 14.64 -10.30 10.76
N TRP A 176 15.04 -9.09 10.36
CA TRP A 176 16.37 -8.83 9.80
C TRP A 176 17.49 -9.17 10.77
N ARG A 177 17.35 -8.77 12.04
CA ARG A 177 18.34 -9.09 13.08
C ARG A 177 18.38 -10.57 13.41
N GLU A 178 17.23 -11.22 13.47
CA GLU A 178 17.13 -12.67 13.65
C GLU A 178 17.83 -13.41 12.51
N GLN A 179 17.58 -12.99 11.26
CA GLN A 179 18.22 -13.56 10.08
C GLN A 179 19.74 -13.31 10.05
N ALA A 180 20.18 -12.10 10.38
CA ALA A 180 21.60 -11.79 10.49
C ALA A 180 22.30 -12.64 11.55
N ALA A 181 21.65 -12.85 12.71
CA ALA A 181 22.19 -13.71 13.77
C ALA A 181 22.23 -15.19 13.37
N LEU A 182 21.23 -15.68 12.64
CA LEU A 182 21.23 -17.05 12.09
C LEU A 182 22.37 -17.24 11.09
N ASN A 183 22.57 -16.29 10.19
CA ASN A 183 23.66 -16.36 9.21
C ASN A 183 25.04 -16.38 9.89
N GLU A 184 25.24 -15.55 10.92
CA GLU A 184 26.48 -15.56 11.69
C GLU A 184 26.70 -16.90 12.42
N ARG A 185 25.65 -17.49 12.99
CA ARG A 185 25.73 -18.82 13.63
C ARG A 185 26.13 -19.90 12.64
N VAL A 186 25.60 -19.87 11.42
CA VAL A 186 25.98 -20.78 10.34
C VAL A 186 27.48 -20.65 10.05
N LEU A 187 28.00 -19.43 9.89
CA LEU A 187 29.42 -19.19 9.62
C LEU A 187 30.32 -19.70 10.77
N LEU A 188 29.95 -19.44 12.01
CA LEU A 188 30.70 -19.89 13.19
C LEU A 188 30.70 -21.42 13.31
N LEU A 189 29.56 -22.07 13.06
CA LEU A 189 29.45 -23.53 13.14
C LEU A 189 30.16 -24.24 11.99
N GLU A 190 30.21 -23.61 10.80
CA GLU A 190 31.06 -24.04 9.69
C GLU A 190 32.54 -24.01 10.07
N ALA A 191 33.00 -22.89 10.63
CA ALA A 191 34.39 -22.75 11.08
C ALA A 191 34.73 -23.75 12.20
N HIS A 192 33.80 -23.95 13.15
CA HIS A 192 33.94 -24.93 14.22
C HIS A 192 34.05 -26.36 13.68
N SER A 193 33.15 -26.75 12.77
CA SER A 193 33.15 -28.06 12.12
C SER A 193 34.43 -28.32 11.33
N ALA A 194 34.97 -27.29 10.65
CA ALA A 194 36.25 -27.38 9.96
C ALA A 194 37.41 -27.63 10.95
N GLY A 195 37.40 -26.93 12.10
CA GLY A 195 38.37 -27.14 13.17
C GLY A 195 38.30 -28.55 13.77
N LEU A 196 37.10 -29.05 14.09
CA LEU A 196 36.88 -30.41 14.58
C LEU A 196 37.34 -31.46 13.57
N SER A 197 37.10 -31.23 12.28
CA SER A 197 37.56 -32.14 11.23
C SER A 197 39.09 -32.23 11.17
N ASP A 198 39.80 -31.14 11.38
CA ASP A 198 41.27 -31.14 11.39
C ASP A 198 41.83 -31.83 12.65
N VAL A 199 41.25 -31.54 13.82
CA VAL A 199 41.61 -32.21 15.09
C VAL A 199 41.33 -33.71 15.01
N GLY A 200 40.15 -34.10 14.50
CA GLY A 200 39.77 -35.49 14.32
C GLY A 200 40.72 -36.25 13.39
N ARG A 201 41.20 -35.61 12.31
CA ARG A 201 42.22 -36.18 11.44
C ARG A 201 43.54 -36.43 12.18
N ARG A 202 44.03 -35.44 12.94
CA ARG A 202 45.26 -35.61 13.75
C ARG A 202 45.10 -36.69 14.82
N ALA A 203 43.93 -36.76 15.46
CA ALA A 203 43.63 -37.79 16.46
C ALA A 203 43.60 -39.20 15.83
N ALA A 204 43.06 -39.33 14.61
CA ALA A 204 43.11 -40.57 13.85
C ALA A 204 44.55 -40.99 13.50
N ASP A 205 45.39 -40.04 13.08
CA ASP A 205 46.82 -40.28 12.81
C ASP A 205 47.57 -40.76 14.08
N LEU A 206 47.32 -40.13 15.23
CA LEU A 206 47.88 -40.55 16.52
C LEU A 206 47.40 -41.94 16.96
N ALA A 207 46.13 -42.26 16.71
CA ALA A 207 45.58 -43.58 17.02
C ALA A 207 46.16 -44.68 16.12
N LEU A 208 46.50 -44.37 14.86
CA LEU A 208 47.24 -45.28 13.97
C LEU A 208 48.67 -45.50 14.47
N ALA A 209 49.30 -44.48 15.02
CA ALA A 209 50.61 -44.57 15.68
C ALA A 209 50.57 -45.26 17.06
N SER A 210 49.38 -45.65 17.55
CA SER A 210 49.16 -46.19 18.91
C SER A 210 49.50 -45.22 20.06
N GLU A 211 49.58 -43.92 19.76
CA GLU A 211 49.82 -42.83 20.73
C GLU A 211 48.52 -42.30 21.36
N LEU A 212 47.36 -42.65 20.78
CA LEU A 212 46.03 -42.32 21.29
C LEU A 212 45.14 -43.56 21.22
N ALA A 213 44.26 -43.75 22.22
CA ALA A 213 43.28 -44.82 22.15
C ALA A 213 42.28 -44.58 21.01
N ARG A 214 41.93 -45.64 20.28
CA ARG A 214 40.95 -45.53 19.16
C ARG A 214 39.58 -45.02 19.62
N THR A 215 39.20 -45.31 20.87
CA THR A 215 37.96 -44.81 21.48
C THR A 215 37.97 -43.29 21.59
N ASP A 216 39.11 -42.70 21.95
CA ASP A 216 39.26 -41.26 22.14
C ASP A 216 39.31 -40.55 20.79
N ALA A 217 39.96 -41.14 19.78
CA ALA A 217 39.92 -40.64 18.41
C ALA A 217 38.49 -40.63 17.84
N ARG A 218 37.68 -41.64 18.16
CA ARG A 218 36.29 -41.77 17.68
C ARG A 218 35.34 -40.76 18.31
N LEU A 219 35.67 -40.20 19.48
CA LEU A 219 34.89 -39.13 20.09
C LEU A 219 34.82 -37.88 19.19
N PHE A 220 35.95 -37.50 18.57
CA PHE A 220 36.00 -36.37 17.64
C PHE A 220 35.17 -36.59 16.38
N GLU A 221 35.08 -37.83 15.90
CA GLU A 221 34.23 -38.20 14.76
C GLU A 221 32.74 -38.02 15.10
N ILE A 222 32.32 -38.46 16.28
CA ILE A 222 30.94 -38.31 16.75
C ILE A 222 30.58 -36.83 16.91
N GLU A 223 31.44 -36.04 17.56
CA GLU A 223 31.22 -34.60 17.74
C GLU A 223 31.10 -33.87 16.39
N LEU A 224 31.99 -34.18 15.44
CA LEU A 224 31.93 -33.61 14.08
C LEU A 224 30.60 -33.96 13.37
N LEU A 225 30.11 -35.18 13.52
CA LEU A 225 28.83 -35.58 12.95
C LEU A 225 27.67 -34.80 13.60
N GLN A 226 27.70 -34.60 14.92
CA GLN A 226 26.69 -33.79 15.63
C GLN A 226 26.71 -32.34 15.17
N SER A 227 27.88 -31.69 15.10
CA SER A 227 27.99 -30.30 14.61
C SER A 227 27.52 -30.15 13.16
N ARG A 228 27.75 -31.15 12.30
CA ARG A 228 27.27 -31.13 10.90
C ARG A 228 25.75 -31.26 10.80
N ILE A 229 25.13 -32.07 11.66
CA ILE A 229 23.67 -32.19 11.71
C ILE A 229 23.06 -30.84 12.11
N GLU A 230 23.59 -30.24 13.19
CA GLU A 230 23.13 -28.92 13.65
C GLU A 230 23.31 -27.83 12.58
N LEU A 231 24.42 -27.88 11.82
CA LEU A 231 24.66 -26.96 10.71
C LEU A 231 23.61 -27.10 9.60
N GLU A 232 23.25 -28.31 9.21
CA GLU A 232 22.22 -28.52 8.18
C GLU A 232 20.84 -28.05 8.65
N ASP A 233 20.50 -28.28 9.92
CA ASP A 233 19.26 -27.78 10.51
C ASP A 233 19.21 -26.25 10.52
N LEU A 234 20.31 -25.57 10.90
CA LEU A 234 20.41 -24.11 10.87
C LEU A 234 20.37 -23.55 9.45
N ARG A 235 21.01 -24.22 8.48
CA ARG A 235 20.95 -23.83 7.05
C ARG A 235 19.55 -24.00 6.46
N ALA A 236 18.78 -24.98 6.92
CA ALA A 236 17.38 -25.13 6.54
C ALA A 236 16.54 -23.99 7.11
N GLN A 237 16.76 -23.60 8.37
CA GLN A 237 16.07 -22.48 9.00
C GLN A 237 16.41 -21.13 8.34
N SER A 238 17.70 -20.86 8.07
CA SER A 238 18.14 -19.63 7.39
C SER A 238 17.57 -19.47 5.98
N ARG A 239 17.31 -20.57 5.26
CA ARG A 239 16.72 -20.55 3.91
C ARG A 239 15.18 -20.51 3.90
N GLY A 240 14.54 -20.85 5.02
CA GLY A 240 13.08 -20.96 5.13
C GLY A 240 12.38 -19.67 5.61
N VAL A 241 13.15 -18.64 5.96
CA VAL A 241 12.68 -17.28 6.31
C VAL A 241 12.88 -16.37 5.10
#